data_AF-A0A183C600-F1
#
_entry.id   AF-A0A183C600-F1
#
_cell.length_a   1.000
_cell.length_b   1.000
_cell.length_c   1.000
_cell.angle_alpha   90.00
_cell.angle_beta   90.00
_cell.angle_gamma   90.00
#
_symmetry.space_group_name_H-M   'P 1'
#
loop_
_entity.id
_entity.type
_entity.pdbx_description
1 polymer ?
#
loop_
_entity_poly.entity_id
_entity_poly.type
_entity_poly.pdbx_seq_one_letter_code
_entity_poly.pdbx_strand_id
1 'polypeptide(L)'
;MAAQRLLGALGKVGVGLTAAGVLVQGALYNVDAGQRAVIFDRFSGVKPDVIGEGTHFLIPWVQRPIMFDIRAMPRAVNTVTGSKDLQNVSITLRILHRPDPVKLPQIYLNIGIDYAERVLPSITNEILKAVVAQFDAHEMITQRESVSHRVSVELAERAKQFGFILDDISITHLSFGREFTEAVEMKQVAQQEAEKARYLVEKAEQMKLAAITTAEGDAQASTLLAQAFSQVGDGLIELRKLEAAEEIAEMLSKSKNVREQADGEPLIDFDEINRSVEDELAKAKQGKPTELEKSFMNFRMKKEQESLKSSTFITWKAVAVLKENEMERNRQMAIGKARLGGEWELVNVAGKAEGSKDFLGKWVLIYFGFTNCPDICPDEIEKMIDVVDILNREEANIPISPVFISVDPERDTAERVRVYCAEFSPKLCGFTGDKEQVAKVTKAFRVYHSEGPRTKRTDDYIVDHTVIMYLIDPDGNFHDYYGQNRRAREIVNVIKIKAMEWEAKKRKEQFWLNKLFGGVDGEEQKKEAAAVTTKAMA
;
A
#
# COMPACT_ATOMS: atom_id res chain seq x y z
N MET A 1 72.80 -65.20 -15.36
CA MET A 1 73.23 -65.05 -13.95
C MET A 1 73.48 -63.60 -13.54
N ALA A 2 74.32 -62.82 -14.26
CA ALA A 2 74.60 -61.43 -13.89
C ALA A 2 73.39 -60.48 -14.01
N ALA A 3 72.62 -60.56 -15.11
CA ALA A 3 71.43 -59.73 -15.32
C ALA A 3 70.33 -59.93 -14.25
N GLN A 4 70.16 -61.15 -13.78
CA GLN A 4 69.14 -61.52 -12.78
C GLN A 4 69.51 -61.02 -11.37
N ARG A 5 70.81 -60.99 -11.04
CA ARG A 5 71.32 -60.37 -9.80
C ARG A 5 71.20 -58.84 -9.85
N LEU A 6 71.43 -58.24 -11.02
CA LEU A 6 71.33 -56.81 -11.24
C LEU A 6 69.87 -56.33 -11.18
N LEU A 7 68.92 -57.07 -11.76
CA LEU A 7 67.48 -56.82 -11.62
C LEU A 7 67.01 -56.96 -10.17
N GLY A 8 67.49 -57.96 -9.43
CA GLY A 8 67.16 -58.15 -8.02
C GLY A 8 67.71 -57.05 -7.11
N ALA A 9 68.91 -56.52 -7.40
CA ALA A 9 69.49 -55.38 -6.71
C ALA A 9 68.72 -54.09 -7.03
N LEU A 10 68.38 -53.83 -8.29
CA LEU A 10 67.55 -52.71 -8.72
C LEU A 10 66.15 -52.77 -8.12
N GLY A 11 65.54 -53.96 -8.03
CA GLY A 11 64.25 -54.16 -7.37
C GLY A 11 64.29 -53.81 -5.89
N LYS A 12 65.34 -54.21 -5.16
CA LYS A 12 65.52 -53.84 -3.74
C LYS A 12 65.75 -52.33 -3.55
N VAL A 13 66.53 -51.71 -4.42
CA VAL A 13 66.76 -50.25 -4.40
C VAL A 13 65.46 -49.50 -4.74
N GLY A 14 64.71 -49.97 -5.73
CA GLY A 14 63.40 -49.42 -6.11
C GLY A 14 62.39 -49.52 -4.97
N VAL A 15 62.26 -50.68 -4.33
CA VAL A 15 61.40 -50.86 -3.15
C VAL A 15 61.83 -49.94 -2.00
N GLY A 16 63.14 -49.83 -1.72
CA GLY A 16 63.67 -48.91 -0.70
C GLY A 16 63.34 -47.44 -0.98
N LEU A 17 63.51 -46.99 -2.23
CA LEU A 17 63.17 -45.62 -2.66
C LEU A 17 61.68 -45.34 -2.58
N THR A 18 60.83 -46.29 -3.00
CA THR A 18 59.37 -46.14 -2.89
C THR A 18 58.91 -46.10 -1.44
N ALA A 19 59.44 -46.96 -0.57
CA ALA A 19 59.12 -46.95 0.86
C ALA A 19 59.58 -45.64 1.53
N ALA A 20 60.79 -45.15 1.21
CA ALA A 20 61.28 -43.86 1.69
C ALA A 20 60.40 -42.69 1.19
N GLY A 21 60.00 -42.71 -0.09
CA GLY A 21 59.11 -41.71 -0.66
C GLY A 21 57.73 -41.67 0.02
N VAL A 22 57.15 -42.84 0.31
CA VAL A 22 55.88 -42.95 1.05
C VAL A 22 56.01 -42.41 2.48
N LEU A 23 57.12 -42.70 3.16
CA LEU A 23 57.37 -42.18 4.51
C LEU A 23 57.53 -40.67 4.54
N VAL A 24 58.28 -40.10 3.59
CA VAL A 24 58.44 -38.64 3.46
C VAL A 24 57.10 -37.99 3.12
N GLN A 25 56.35 -38.55 2.18
CA GLN A 25 55.04 -38.02 1.79
C GLN A 25 54.04 -38.07 2.96
N GLY A 26 54.05 -39.14 3.76
CA GLY A 26 53.18 -39.25 4.95
C GLY A 26 53.61 -38.37 6.12
N ALA A 27 54.84 -37.87 6.11
CA ALA A 27 55.38 -36.98 7.13
C ALA A 27 55.21 -35.50 6.80
N LEU A 28 54.88 -35.16 5.56
CA LEU A 28 54.61 -33.80 5.14
C LEU A 28 53.13 -33.47 5.29
N TYR A 29 52.84 -32.29 5.81
CA TYR A 29 51.50 -31.72 5.82
C TYR A 29 51.57 -30.23 5.53
N ASN A 30 50.50 -29.70 4.93
CA ASN A 30 50.40 -28.30 4.57
C ASN A 30 49.39 -27.60 5.48
N VAL A 31 49.73 -26.38 5.88
CA VAL A 31 48.82 -25.45 6.55
C VAL A 31 48.51 -24.34 5.56
N ASP A 32 47.25 -24.26 5.15
CA ASP A 32 46.80 -23.28 4.17
C ASP A 32 46.77 -21.86 4.76
N ALA A 33 46.78 -20.86 3.87
CA ALA A 33 46.64 -19.46 4.26
C ALA A 33 45.31 -19.23 5.00
N GLY A 34 45.37 -18.53 6.13
CA GLY A 34 44.20 -18.33 7.01
C GLY A 34 43.90 -19.52 7.92
N GLN A 35 44.75 -20.54 7.96
CA GLN A 35 44.70 -21.62 8.95
C GLN A 35 45.94 -21.62 9.85
N ARG A 36 45.80 -22.26 11.01
CA ARG A 36 46.88 -22.57 11.95
C ARG A 36 46.71 -24.00 12.45
N ALA A 37 47.82 -24.70 12.66
CA ALA A 37 47.78 -26.08 13.13
C ALA A 37 48.25 -26.18 14.59
N VAL A 38 47.48 -26.92 15.38
CA VAL A 38 47.89 -27.38 16.71
C VAL A 38 48.32 -28.84 16.58
N ILE A 39 49.49 -29.18 17.10
CA ILE A 39 50.03 -30.54 16.99
C ILE A 39 49.64 -31.37 18.20
N PHE A 40 48.93 -32.47 17.95
CA PHE A 40 48.70 -33.52 18.93
C PHE A 40 49.78 -34.59 18.79
N ASP A 41 50.52 -34.83 19.85
CA ASP A 41 51.51 -35.89 19.98
C ASP A 41 50.95 -37.02 20.85
N ARG A 42 51.05 -38.26 20.39
CA ARG A 42 50.51 -39.43 21.09
C ARG A 42 51.18 -39.69 22.45
N PHE A 43 52.41 -39.22 22.67
CA PHE A 43 53.15 -39.43 23.91
C PHE A 43 53.11 -38.24 24.87
N SER A 44 53.11 -37.01 24.34
CA SER A 44 53.17 -35.77 25.14
C SER A 44 51.86 -34.96 25.14
N GLY A 45 50.86 -35.39 24.36
CA GLY A 45 49.60 -34.68 24.22
C GLY A 45 49.69 -33.47 23.29
N VAL A 46 48.91 -32.44 23.57
CA VAL A 46 48.84 -31.24 22.73
C VAL A 46 50.06 -30.35 22.99
N LYS A 47 50.81 -30.02 21.94
CA LYS A 47 51.95 -29.11 22.02
C LYS A 47 51.50 -27.65 22.22
N PRO A 48 52.24 -26.83 22.99
CA PRO A 48 51.91 -25.42 23.21
C PRO A 48 52.19 -24.54 21.99
N ASP A 49 53.03 -25.00 21.06
CA ASP A 49 53.40 -24.23 19.88
C ASP A 49 52.33 -24.35 18.78
N VAL A 50 52.01 -23.20 18.19
CA VAL A 50 51.06 -23.08 17.09
C VAL A 50 51.82 -22.92 15.79
N ILE A 51 51.53 -23.80 14.85
CA ILE A 51 52.21 -23.84 13.57
C ILE A 51 51.50 -22.93 12.57
N GLY A 52 52.29 -22.03 11.96
CA GLY A 52 51.88 -21.09 10.92
C GLY A 52 51.60 -21.74 9.57
N GLU A 53 51.21 -20.92 8.59
CA GLU A 53 51.07 -21.33 7.19
C GLU A 53 52.36 -21.91 6.60
N GLY A 54 52.23 -22.81 5.63
CA GLY A 54 53.36 -23.45 4.93
C GLY A 54 53.37 -24.98 5.06
N THR A 55 54.37 -25.59 4.43
CA THR A 55 54.62 -27.04 4.50
C THR A 55 55.48 -27.36 5.71
N HIS A 56 54.99 -28.26 6.56
CA HIS A 56 55.64 -28.65 7.80
C HIS A 56 55.81 -30.16 7.87
N PHE A 57 56.73 -30.59 8.74
CA PHE A 57 57.03 -32.00 8.96
C PHE A 57 56.40 -32.47 10.27
N LEU A 58 55.74 -33.62 10.24
CA LEU A 58 55.24 -34.35 11.40
C LEU A 58 55.82 -35.75 11.41
N ILE A 59 55.85 -36.37 12.59
CA ILE A 59 56.20 -37.79 12.71
C ILE A 59 54.95 -38.61 12.44
N PRO A 60 54.89 -39.38 11.32
CA PRO A 60 53.73 -40.22 11.01
C PRO A 60 53.42 -41.15 12.20
N TRP A 61 52.15 -41.43 12.44
CA TRP A 61 51.63 -42.31 13.53
C TRP A 61 51.76 -41.76 14.96
N VAL A 62 52.71 -40.87 15.22
CA VAL A 62 52.91 -40.27 16.55
C VAL A 62 52.22 -38.91 16.64
N GLN A 63 52.35 -38.08 15.60
CA GLN A 63 51.82 -36.73 15.58
C GLN A 63 50.65 -36.62 14.60
N ARG A 64 49.66 -35.80 14.97
CA ARG A 64 48.51 -35.49 14.13
C ARG A 64 48.25 -33.98 14.16
N PRO A 65 48.15 -33.30 13.01
CA PRO A 65 47.90 -31.88 12.96
C PRO A 65 46.38 -31.63 13.07
N ILE A 66 46.01 -30.67 13.90
CA ILE A 66 44.63 -30.23 14.09
C ILE A 66 44.52 -28.83 13.53
N MET A 67 43.81 -28.70 12.41
CA MET A 67 43.71 -27.44 11.69
C MET A 67 42.60 -26.58 12.29
N PHE A 68 42.93 -25.33 12.59
CA PHE A 68 41.98 -24.29 12.99
C PHE A 68 41.94 -23.21 11.91
N ASP A 69 40.74 -22.78 11.57
CA ASP A 69 40.55 -21.60 10.75
C ASP A 69 40.66 -20.35 11.64
N ILE A 70 41.56 -19.43 11.29
CA ILE A 70 41.78 -18.18 12.03
C ILE A 70 41.06 -16.99 11.37
N ARG A 71 40.30 -17.22 10.30
CA ARG A 71 39.50 -16.20 9.62
C ARG A 71 38.24 -15.88 10.41
N ALA A 72 37.72 -14.67 10.19
CA ALA A 72 36.44 -14.25 10.74
C ALA A 72 35.31 -15.08 10.11
N MET A 73 34.60 -15.83 10.95
CA MET A 73 33.44 -16.63 10.56
C MET A 73 32.16 -16.02 11.12
N PRO A 74 31.10 -15.87 10.31
CA PRO A 74 29.82 -15.38 10.79
C PRO A 74 29.03 -16.49 11.48
N ARG A 75 28.45 -16.18 12.63
CA ARG A 75 27.47 -17.03 13.32
C ARG A 75 26.24 -16.21 13.68
N ALA A 76 25.07 -16.73 13.33
CA ALA A 76 23.80 -16.19 13.81
C ALA A 76 23.36 -16.95 15.07
N VAL A 77 23.00 -16.22 16.13
CA VAL A 77 22.44 -16.76 17.37
C VAL A 77 21.11 -16.06 17.65
N ASN A 78 20.06 -16.83 17.87
CA ASN A 78 18.73 -16.35 18.21
C ASN A 78 18.42 -16.63 19.68
N THR A 79 17.87 -15.63 20.37
CA THR A 79 17.51 -15.75 21.78
C THR A 79 16.21 -15.02 22.05
N VAL A 80 15.38 -15.58 22.93
CA VAL A 80 14.22 -14.89 23.49
C VAL A 80 14.56 -14.50 24.92
N THR A 81 14.43 -13.21 25.23
CA THR A 81 14.72 -12.64 26.56
C THR A 81 13.66 -11.63 26.97
N GLY A 82 13.51 -11.42 28.28
CA GLY A 82 12.63 -10.39 28.83
C GLY A 82 13.33 -9.04 28.89
N SER A 83 12.62 -7.97 28.52
CA SER A 83 13.01 -6.57 28.76
C SER A 83 12.72 -6.14 30.21
N LYS A 84 13.13 -4.93 30.57
CA LYS A 84 12.90 -4.32 31.89
C LYS A 84 11.40 -4.20 32.23
N ASP A 85 10.56 -3.97 31.24
CA ASP A 85 9.09 -3.91 31.32
C ASP A 85 8.42 -5.29 31.16
N LEU A 86 9.16 -6.38 31.35
CA LEU A 86 8.70 -7.77 31.32
C LEU A 86 8.09 -8.18 29.96
N GLN A 87 8.50 -7.55 28.86
CA GLN A 87 8.09 -7.94 27.52
C GLN A 87 9.04 -8.99 26.94
N ASN A 88 8.48 -9.99 26.27
CA ASN A 88 9.28 -10.97 25.55
C ASN A 88 9.81 -10.34 24.26
N VAL A 89 11.14 -10.37 24.10
CA VAL A 89 11.85 -9.85 22.94
C VAL A 89 12.67 -10.97 22.33
N SER A 90 12.44 -11.23 21.05
CA SER A 90 13.24 -12.15 20.25
C SER A 90 14.31 -11.36 19.51
N ILE A 91 15.56 -11.69 19.78
CA ILE A 91 16.74 -10.99 19.26
C ILE A 91 17.60 -12.01 18.52
N THR A 92 17.97 -11.65 17.28
CA THR A 92 18.96 -12.39 16.50
C THR A 92 20.22 -11.55 16.39
N LEU A 93 21.33 -12.09 16.89
CA LEU A 93 22.66 -11.51 16.72
C LEU A 93 23.41 -12.21 15.61
N ARG A 94 24.06 -11.43 14.75
CA ARG A 94 25.14 -11.89 13.88
C ARG A 94 26.46 -11.53 14.53
N ILE A 95 27.26 -12.55 14.81
CA ILE A 95 28.54 -12.45 15.50
C ILE A 95 29.61 -12.91 14.51
N LEU A 96 30.55 -12.03 14.18
CA LEU A 96 31.77 -12.37 13.45
C LEU A 96 32.85 -12.72 14.46
N HIS A 97 33.29 -13.98 14.48
CA HIS A 97 34.24 -14.49 15.45
C HIS A 97 35.44 -15.15 14.77
N ARG A 98 36.57 -15.16 15.48
CA ARG A 98 37.75 -15.95 15.12
C ARG A 98 38.52 -16.35 16.38
N PRO A 99 39.22 -17.49 16.40
CA PRO A 99 39.99 -17.89 17.57
C PRO A 99 41.27 -17.06 17.67
N ASP A 100 41.76 -16.82 18.89
CA ASP A 100 43.07 -16.19 19.09
C ASP A 100 44.18 -17.20 18.72
N PRO A 101 45.05 -16.89 17.74
CA PRO A 101 46.12 -17.79 17.32
C PRO A 101 47.04 -18.24 18.46
N VAL A 102 47.24 -17.41 19.49
CA VAL A 102 48.15 -17.73 20.60
C VAL A 102 47.54 -18.76 21.55
N LYS A 103 46.20 -18.79 21.66
CA LYS A 103 45.48 -19.62 22.65
C LYS A 103 44.88 -20.90 22.05
N LEU A 104 45.13 -21.20 20.78
CA LEU A 104 44.58 -22.39 20.10
C LEU A 104 44.79 -23.71 20.86
N PRO A 105 45.96 -24.00 21.47
CA PRO A 105 46.14 -25.24 22.24
C PRO A 105 45.20 -25.32 23.44
N GLN A 106 44.99 -24.21 24.16
CA GLN A 106 44.09 -24.15 25.31
C GLN A 106 42.63 -24.28 24.90
N ILE A 107 42.23 -23.65 23.79
CA ILE A 107 40.87 -23.75 23.25
C ILE A 107 40.56 -25.20 22.88
N TYR A 108 41.50 -25.88 22.21
CA TYR A 108 41.33 -27.28 21.82
C TYR A 108 41.22 -28.20 23.04
N LEU A 109 42.05 -28.00 24.07
CA LEU A 109 42.04 -28.81 25.30
C LEU A 109 40.76 -28.63 26.12
N ASN A 110 40.29 -27.38 26.27
CA ASN A 110 39.17 -27.07 27.17
C ASN A 110 37.80 -27.21 26.51
N ILE A 111 37.69 -26.92 25.21
CA ILE A 111 36.40 -26.74 24.51
C ILE A 111 36.30 -27.67 23.29
N GLY A 112 37.40 -27.79 22.55
CA GLY A 112 37.49 -28.58 21.32
C GLY A 112 37.48 -27.72 20.06
N ILE A 113 37.33 -28.38 18.91
CA ILE A 113 37.33 -27.74 17.57
C ILE A 113 36.07 -26.90 17.37
N ASP A 114 34.92 -27.37 17.87
CA ASP A 114 33.61 -26.70 17.76
C ASP A 114 33.39 -25.65 18.87
N TYR A 115 34.45 -24.90 19.21
CA TYR A 115 34.43 -23.98 20.35
C TYR A 115 33.33 -22.91 20.22
N ALA A 116 33.07 -22.44 19.00
CA ALA A 116 32.08 -21.42 18.73
C ALA A 116 30.65 -21.93 18.95
N GLU A 117 30.34 -23.16 18.51
CA GLU A 117 29.01 -23.74 18.66
C GLU A 117 28.66 -24.06 20.12
N ARG A 118 29.66 -24.43 20.90
CA ARG A 118 29.47 -24.81 22.31
C ARG A 118 29.36 -23.59 23.23
N VAL A 119 30.14 -22.53 22.96
CA VAL A 119 30.25 -21.40 23.88
C VAL A 119 29.33 -20.24 23.49
N LEU A 120 29.28 -19.86 22.21
CA LEU A 120 28.59 -18.63 21.78
C LEU A 120 27.11 -18.61 22.19
N PRO A 121 26.30 -19.68 22.02
CA PRO A 121 24.90 -19.64 22.45
C PRO A 121 24.75 -19.40 23.96
N SER A 122 25.64 -19.99 24.76
CA SER A 122 25.58 -19.87 26.22
C SER A 122 25.91 -18.45 26.68
N ILE A 123 27.05 -17.90 26.23
CA ILE A 123 27.47 -16.56 26.65
C ILE A 123 26.55 -15.47 26.06
N THR A 124 26.05 -15.68 24.85
CA THR A 124 25.13 -14.73 24.20
C THR A 124 23.81 -14.67 24.96
N ASN A 125 23.26 -15.82 25.37
CA ASN A 125 22.04 -15.86 26.17
C ASN A 125 22.23 -15.20 27.55
N GLU A 126 23.39 -15.40 28.19
CA GLU A 126 23.73 -14.80 29.48
C GLU A 126 23.79 -13.26 29.38
N ILE A 127 24.60 -12.75 28.44
CA ILE A 127 24.81 -11.31 28.26
C ILE A 127 23.54 -10.62 27.75
N LEU A 128 22.83 -11.21 26.78
CA LEU A 128 21.58 -10.61 26.31
C LEU A 128 20.54 -10.52 27.42
N LYS A 129 20.41 -11.52 28.29
CA LYS A 129 19.51 -11.43 29.45
C LYS A 129 19.92 -10.31 30.41
N ALA A 130 21.21 -10.14 30.65
CA ALA A 130 21.72 -9.10 31.56
C ALA A 130 21.55 -7.69 31.00
N VAL A 131 21.82 -7.48 29.70
CA VAL A 131 21.73 -6.17 29.04
C VAL A 131 20.28 -5.80 28.75
N VAL A 132 19.51 -6.71 28.16
CA VAL A 132 18.12 -6.41 27.74
C VAL A 132 17.21 -6.15 28.94
N ALA A 133 17.47 -6.78 30.08
CA ALA A 133 16.74 -6.51 31.33
C ALA A 133 16.94 -5.08 31.87
N GLN A 134 17.90 -4.31 31.35
CA GLN A 134 18.14 -2.92 31.76
C GLN A 134 17.38 -1.89 30.92
N PHE A 135 16.87 -2.29 29.75
CA PHE A 135 16.19 -1.41 28.79
C PHE A 135 14.71 -1.76 28.66
N ASP A 136 13.89 -0.73 28.46
CA ASP A 136 12.48 -0.93 28.11
C ASP A 136 12.34 -1.30 26.63
N ALA A 137 11.27 -2.00 26.28
CA ALA A 137 11.02 -2.45 24.89
C ALA A 137 11.08 -1.31 23.86
N HIS A 138 10.54 -0.13 24.19
CA HIS A 138 10.57 1.05 23.31
C HIS A 138 11.98 1.66 23.15
N GLU A 139 12.80 1.64 24.20
CA GLU A 139 14.17 2.16 24.16
C GLU A 139 15.06 1.31 23.24
N MET A 140 14.80 0.00 23.14
CA MET A 140 15.54 -0.87 22.24
C MET A 140 15.26 -0.61 20.76
N ILE A 141 14.13 0.04 20.43
CA ILE A 141 13.81 0.48 19.07
C ILE A 141 14.50 1.82 18.79
N THR A 142 14.33 2.78 19.70
CA THR A 142 14.80 4.16 19.51
C THR A 142 16.31 4.32 19.71
N GLN A 143 16.88 3.59 20.65
CA GLN A 143 18.30 3.62 21.05
C GLN A 143 19.02 2.32 20.73
N ARG A 144 18.65 1.66 19.61
CA ARG A 144 19.22 0.37 19.19
C ARG A 144 20.75 0.37 19.15
N GLU A 145 21.36 1.49 18.75
CA GLU A 145 22.81 1.63 18.67
C GLU A 145 23.49 1.53 20.04
N SER A 146 22.94 2.18 21.07
CA SER A 146 23.45 2.12 22.45
C SER A 146 23.37 0.71 23.02
N VAL A 147 22.24 0.03 22.80
CA VAL A 147 22.04 -1.36 23.21
C VAL A 147 23.03 -2.28 22.50
N SER A 148 23.17 -2.14 21.17
CA SER A 148 24.11 -2.93 20.37
C SER A 148 25.55 -2.73 20.82
N HIS A 149 25.95 -1.49 21.12
CA HIS A 149 27.28 -1.18 21.62
C HIS A 149 27.55 -1.84 22.98
N ARG A 150 26.59 -1.76 23.91
CA ARG A 150 26.73 -2.39 25.24
C ARG A 150 26.85 -3.91 25.15
N VAL A 151 25.96 -4.55 24.36
CA VAL A 151 26.04 -5.99 24.09
C VAL A 151 27.39 -6.35 23.48
N SER A 152 27.89 -5.56 22.54
CA SER A 152 29.17 -5.82 21.87
C SER A 152 30.35 -5.79 22.85
N VAL A 153 30.41 -4.78 23.71
CA VAL A 153 31.49 -4.65 24.72
C VAL A 153 31.48 -5.81 25.70
N GLU A 154 30.34 -6.12 26.31
CA GLU A 154 30.23 -7.19 27.32
C GLU A 154 30.47 -8.57 26.72
N LEU A 155 29.94 -8.84 25.52
CA LEU A 155 30.12 -10.11 24.84
C LEU A 155 31.57 -10.30 24.38
N ALA A 156 32.23 -9.24 23.89
CA ALA A 156 33.64 -9.29 23.51
C ALA A 156 34.56 -9.51 24.72
N GLU A 157 34.28 -8.87 25.86
CA GLU A 157 35.02 -9.10 27.11
C GLU A 157 34.85 -10.55 27.60
N ARG A 158 33.62 -11.08 27.55
CA ARG A 158 33.34 -12.47 27.92
C ARG A 158 34.02 -13.46 26.98
N ALA A 159 33.98 -13.23 25.67
CA ALA A 159 34.61 -14.10 24.66
C ALA A 159 36.15 -14.20 24.82
N LYS A 160 36.81 -13.10 25.21
CA LYS A 160 38.27 -13.08 25.47
C LYS A 160 38.69 -14.05 26.56
N GLN A 161 37.83 -14.32 27.56
CA GLN A 161 38.09 -15.29 28.63
C GLN A 161 38.16 -16.73 28.10
N PHE A 162 37.41 -17.03 27.04
CA PHE A 162 37.41 -18.33 26.36
C PHE A 162 38.45 -18.43 25.23
N GLY A 163 39.20 -17.36 24.96
CA GLY A 163 40.31 -17.36 24.01
C GLY A 163 39.94 -17.10 22.54
N PHE A 164 38.74 -16.60 22.25
CA PHE A 164 38.38 -16.16 20.89
C PHE A 164 37.97 -14.69 20.86
N ILE A 165 38.13 -14.09 19.69
CA ILE A 165 37.96 -12.66 19.42
C ILE A 165 36.67 -12.48 18.61
N LEU A 166 35.91 -11.45 18.96
CA LEU A 166 34.74 -11.02 18.21
C LEU A 166 35.14 -9.76 17.44
N ASP A 167 35.15 -9.83 16.11
CA ASP A 167 35.55 -8.70 15.25
C ASP A 167 34.38 -7.72 15.04
N ASP A 168 33.16 -8.25 14.96
CA ASP A 168 31.93 -7.46 14.83
C ASP A 168 30.72 -8.20 15.40
N ILE A 169 29.77 -7.43 15.97
CA ILE A 169 28.54 -7.93 16.57
C ILE A 169 27.42 -6.99 16.17
N SER A 170 26.43 -7.53 15.47
CA SER A 170 25.26 -6.76 15.02
C SER A 170 23.96 -7.46 15.38
N ILE A 171 22.99 -6.69 15.88
CA ILE A 171 21.61 -7.15 16.00
C ILE A 171 21.03 -7.14 14.59
N THR A 172 20.65 -8.28 14.02
CA THR A 172 20.02 -8.35 12.69
C THR A 172 18.51 -8.21 12.78
N HIS A 173 17.89 -8.93 13.72
CA HIS A 173 16.45 -8.95 13.91
C HIS A 173 16.11 -8.67 15.38
N LEU A 174 15.12 -7.82 15.58
CA LEU A 174 14.57 -7.44 16.88
C LEU A 174 13.05 -7.45 16.73
N SER A 175 12.37 -8.38 17.38
CA SER A 175 10.92 -8.50 17.33
C SER A 175 10.33 -8.60 18.72
N PHE A 176 9.21 -7.94 18.93
CA PHE A 176 8.44 -7.97 20.17
C PHE A 176 7.24 -8.91 20.03
N GLY A 177 6.60 -9.25 21.16
CA GLY A 177 5.30 -9.93 21.15
C GLY A 177 4.28 -9.20 20.27
N ARG A 178 3.33 -9.95 19.70
CA ARG A 178 2.31 -9.40 18.79
C ARG A 178 1.44 -8.37 19.52
N GLU A 179 1.06 -8.66 20.77
CA GLU A 179 0.23 -7.76 21.58
C GLU A 179 0.91 -6.41 21.84
N PHE A 180 2.23 -6.42 22.09
CA PHE A 180 3.00 -5.20 22.30
C PHE A 180 3.10 -4.38 21.01
N THR A 181 3.35 -5.04 19.88
CA THR A 181 3.45 -4.36 18.57
C THR A 181 2.12 -3.69 18.20
N GLU A 182 1.01 -4.42 18.36
CA GLU A 182 -0.34 -3.87 18.16
C GLU A 182 -0.62 -2.70 19.11
N ALA A 183 -0.21 -2.79 20.39
CA ALA A 183 -0.39 -1.71 21.36
C ALA A 183 0.43 -0.45 21.01
N VAL A 184 1.67 -0.61 20.53
CA VAL A 184 2.51 0.51 20.09
C VAL A 184 1.92 1.17 18.84
N GLU A 185 1.46 0.40 17.86
CA GLU A 185 0.79 0.92 16.67
C GLU A 185 -0.49 1.67 17.03
N MET A 186 -1.34 1.09 17.88
CA MET A 186 -2.55 1.77 18.37
C MET A 186 -2.23 3.08 19.09
N LYS A 187 -1.20 3.08 19.95
CA LYS A 187 -0.76 4.29 20.66
C LYS A 187 -0.27 5.36 19.68
N GLN A 188 0.47 4.96 18.64
CA GLN A 188 0.95 5.87 17.61
C GLN A 188 -0.20 6.46 16.80
N VAL A 189 -1.19 5.66 16.41
CA VAL A 189 -2.40 6.14 15.72
C VAL A 189 -3.17 7.11 16.60
N ALA A 190 -3.42 6.76 17.86
CA ALA A 190 -4.14 7.63 18.79
C ALA A 190 -3.41 8.97 19.02
N GLN A 191 -2.07 8.95 19.10
CA GLN A 191 -1.27 10.16 19.25
C GLN A 191 -1.33 11.04 17.99
N GLN A 192 -1.26 10.43 16.79
CA GLN A 192 -1.42 11.15 15.53
C GLN A 192 -2.83 11.75 15.37
N GLU A 193 -3.87 11.04 15.80
CA GLU A 193 -5.24 11.53 15.80
C GLU A 193 -5.41 12.70 16.77
N ALA A 194 -4.84 12.61 17.97
CA ALA A 194 -4.85 13.69 18.94
C ALA A 194 -4.13 14.95 18.40
N GLU A 195 -2.99 14.80 17.72
CA GLU A 195 -2.28 15.91 17.08
C GLU A 195 -3.08 16.51 15.92
N LYS A 196 -3.70 15.69 15.06
CA LYS A 196 -4.58 16.17 13.98
C LYS A 196 -5.80 16.91 14.53
N ALA A 197 -6.40 16.40 15.60
CA ALA A 197 -7.53 17.04 16.26
C ALA A 197 -7.12 18.41 16.84
N ARG A 198 -5.96 18.48 17.51
CA ARG A 198 -5.39 19.76 17.98
C ARG A 198 -5.17 20.75 16.84
N TYR A 199 -4.55 20.30 15.75
CA TYR A 199 -4.31 21.14 14.57
C TYR A 199 -5.62 21.65 13.94
N LEU A 200 -6.66 20.81 13.89
CA LEU A 200 -7.99 21.21 13.40
C LEU A 200 -8.63 22.29 14.28
N VAL A 201 -8.55 22.15 15.60
CA VAL A 201 -9.05 23.15 16.57
C VAL A 201 -8.29 24.47 16.39
N GLU A 202 -6.97 24.42 16.34
CA GLU A 202 -6.13 25.61 16.15
C GLU A 202 -6.43 26.31 14.82
N LYS A 203 -6.59 25.54 13.73
CA LYS A 203 -7.00 26.08 12.43
C LYS A 203 -8.38 26.75 12.49
N ALA A 204 -9.34 26.16 13.21
CA ALA A 204 -10.67 26.73 13.37
C ALA A 204 -10.64 28.04 14.18
N GLU A 205 -9.80 28.11 15.22
CA GLU A 205 -9.58 29.35 15.99
C GLU A 205 -8.98 30.46 15.13
N GLN A 206 -7.96 30.14 14.32
CA GLN A 206 -7.35 31.10 13.40
C GLN A 206 -8.35 31.59 12.34
N MET A 207 -9.16 30.70 11.77
CA MET A 207 -10.22 31.09 10.82
C MET A 207 -11.27 31.99 11.47
N LYS A 208 -11.66 31.72 12.73
CA LYS A 208 -12.58 32.57 13.48
C LYS A 208 -11.99 33.97 13.69
N LEU A 209 -10.73 34.06 14.10
CA LEU A 209 -10.04 35.34 14.29
C LEU A 209 -9.92 36.12 12.98
N ALA A 210 -9.57 35.44 11.87
CA ALA A 210 -9.52 36.05 10.55
C ALA A 210 -10.90 36.58 10.12
N ALA A 211 -11.98 35.82 10.36
CA ALA A 211 -13.35 36.25 10.05
C ALA A 211 -13.79 37.48 10.88
N ILE A 212 -13.48 37.51 12.18
CA ILE A 212 -13.76 38.68 13.05
C ILE A 212 -12.98 39.89 12.55
N THR A 213 -11.68 39.74 12.28
CA THR A 213 -10.81 40.81 11.79
C THR A 213 -11.29 41.35 10.44
N THR A 214 -11.74 40.47 9.55
CA THR A 214 -12.30 40.85 8.23
C THR A 214 -13.61 41.62 8.41
N ALA A 215 -14.53 41.14 9.25
CA ALA A 215 -15.80 41.80 9.51
C ALA A 215 -15.62 43.18 10.18
N GLU A 216 -14.67 43.30 11.11
CA GLU A 216 -14.30 44.58 11.71
C GLU A 216 -13.67 45.53 10.68
N GLY A 217 -12.80 45.01 9.81
CA GLY A 217 -12.22 45.74 8.69
C GLY A 217 -13.29 46.28 7.73
N ASP A 218 -14.25 45.44 7.35
CA ASP A 218 -15.36 45.81 6.46
C ASP A 218 -16.29 46.84 7.11
N ALA A 219 -16.58 46.71 8.41
CA ALA A 219 -17.40 47.67 9.14
C ALA A 219 -16.72 49.04 9.25
N GLN A 220 -15.42 49.06 9.57
CA GLN A 220 -14.62 50.29 9.60
C GLN A 220 -14.52 50.92 8.21
N ALA A 221 -14.23 50.12 7.17
CA ALA A 221 -14.16 50.57 5.80
C ALA A 221 -15.51 51.16 5.34
N SER A 222 -16.62 50.48 5.64
CA SER A 222 -17.97 50.96 5.32
C SER A 222 -18.29 52.29 6.01
N THR A 223 -17.87 52.44 7.27
CA THR A 223 -18.07 53.69 8.03
C THR A 223 -17.24 54.83 7.45
N LEU A 224 -15.97 54.58 7.11
CA LEU A 224 -15.09 55.55 6.46
C LEU A 224 -15.60 55.94 5.07
N LEU A 225 -16.07 54.96 4.28
CA LEU A 225 -16.69 55.20 2.98
C LEU A 225 -17.95 56.05 3.13
N ALA A 226 -18.84 55.74 4.08
CA ALA A 226 -20.03 56.53 4.34
C ALA A 226 -19.69 57.99 4.72
N GLN A 227 -18.66 58.19 5.55
CA GLN A 227 -18.16 59.53 5.89
C GLN A 227 -17.58 60.24 4.66
N ALA A 228 -16.75 59.57 3.85
CA ALA A 228 -16.19 60.13 2.63
C ALA A 228 -17.28 60.50 1.61
N PHE A 229 -18.28 59.64 1.41
CA PHE A 229 -19.45 59.93 0.56
C PHE A 229 -20.25 61.13 1.07
N SER A 230 -20.45 61.24 2.39
CA SER A 230 -21.14 62.40 2.98
C SER A 230 -20.41 63.72 2.74
N GLN A 231 -19.08 63.69 2.61
CA GLN A 231 -18.26 64.89 2.38
C GLN A 231 -18.13 65.25 0.89
N VAL A 232 -18.13 64.25 0.00
CA VAL A 232 -17.89 64.45 -1.45
C VAL A 232 -19.19 64.58 -2.27
N GLY A 233 -20.35 64.24 -1.72
CA GLY A 233 -21.66 64.36 -2.39
C GLY A 233 -21.92 63.29 -3.47
N ASP A 234 -23.06 63.38 -4.15
CA ASP A 234 -23.58 62.35 -5.08
C ASP A 234 -22.68 62.05 -6.31
N GLY A 235 -21.67 62.89 -6.59
CA GLY A 235 -20.82 62.75 -7.77
C GLY A 235 -20.02 61.44 -7.85
N LEU A 236 -19.61 60.86 -6.70
CA LEU A 236 -18.87 59.59 -6.71
C LEU A 236 -19.80 58.39 -6.98
N ILE A 237 -21.06 58.48 -6.59
CA ILE A 237 -22.09 57.46 -6.86
C ILE A 237 -22.44 57.48 -8.34
N GLU A 238 -22.55 58.67 -8.95
CA GLU A 238 -22.71 58.80 -10.40
C GLU A 238 -21.51 58.24 -11.18
N LEU A 239 -20.28 58.54 -10.75
CA LEU A 239 -19.07 57.99 -11.37
C LEU A 239 -19.08 56.44 -11.31
N ARG A 240 -19.41 55.85 -10.16
CA ARG A 240 -19.51 54.39 -10.01
C ARG A 240 -20.65 53.78 -10.82
N LYS A 241 -21.78 54.48 -10.98
CA LYS A 241 -22.86 54.04 -11.89
C LYS A 241 -22.37 54.02 -13.34
N LEU A 242 -21.56 55.00 -13.74
CA LEU A 242 -20.97 55.07 -15.07
C LEU A 242 -19.94 53.95 -15.29
N GLU A 243 -19.02 53.73 -14.34
CA GLU A 243 -18.03 52.65 -14.41
C GLU A 243 -18.70 51.25 -14.44
N ALA A 244 -19.72 51.02 -13.60
CA ALA A 244 -20.46 49.77 -13.61
C ALA A 244 -21.27 49.58 -14.91
N ALA A 245 -21.86 50.65 -15.45
CA ALA A 245 -22.53 50.60 -16.74
C ALA A 245 -21.55 50.30 -17.88
N GLU A 246 -20.33 50.85 -17.84
CA GLU A 246 -19.25 50.56 -18.79
C GLU A 246 -18.82 49.09 -18.71
N GLU A 247 -18.59 48.56 -17.50
CA GLU A 247 -18.18 47.16 -17.30
C GLU A 247 -19.28 46.17 -17.75
N ILE A 248 -20.55 46.48 -17.46
CA ILE A 248 -21.71 45.70 -17.93
C ILE A 248 -21.81 45.76 -19.46
N ALA A 249 -21.65 46.95 -20.06
CA ALA A 249 -21.65 47.11 -21.52
C ALA A 249 -20.50 46.33 -22.18
N GLU A 250 -19.32 46.29 -21.56
CA GLU A 250 -18.18 45.52 -22.04
C GLU A 250 -18.43 44.00 -21.95
N MET A 251 -19.00 43.51 -20.85
CA MET A 251 -19.40 42.10 -20.71
C MET A 251 -20.48 41.71 -21.73
N LEU A 252 -21.48 42.57 -21.94
CA LEU A 252 -22.55 42.36 -22.91
C LEU A 252 -22.01 42.37 -24.35
N SER A 253 -21.11 43.30 -24.68
CA SER A 253 -20.45 43.38 -25.99
C SER A 253 -19.58 42.16 -26.30
N LYS A 254 -18.98 41.53 -25.28
CA LYS A 254 -18.20 40.29 -25.42
C LYS A 254 -19.07 39.03 -25.48
N SER A 255 -20.35 39.12 -25.10
CA SER A 255 -21.28 37.99 -25.14
C SER A 255 -21.84 37.77 -26.56
N LYS A 256 -21.71 36.55 -27.12
CA LYS A 256 -22.10 36.22 -28.51
C LYS A 256 -23.62 36.16 -28.77
N ASN A 257 -24.47 36.46 -27.78
CA ASN A 257 -25.93 36.20 -27.84
C ASN A 257 -26.83 37.44 -27.95
N VAL A 258 -26.29 38.64 -28.16
CA VAL A 258 -27.13 39.82 -28.37
C VAL A 258 -27.49 39.93 -29.86
N ARG A 259 -28.68 39.42 -30.24
CA ARG A 259 -29.29 39.67 -31.55
C ARG A 259 -30.13 40.95 -31.46
N GLU A 260 -29.81 41.94 -32.29
CA GLU A 260 -30.67 43.10 -32.57
C GLU A 260 -31.98 42.62 -33.20
N GLN A 261 -33.12 42.93 -32.55
CA GLN A 261 -34.43 42.79 -33.16
C GLN A 261 -34.80 44.13 -33.82
N ALA A 262 -35.15 44.04 -35.10
CA ALA A 262 -35.28 45.17 -36.01
C ALA A 262 -36.64 45.89 -35.92
N ASP A 263 -37.08 46.24 -34.71
CA ASP A 263 -38.30 47.04 -34.52
C ASP A 263 -37.98 48.09 -33.44
N GLY A 264 -37.89 49.36 -33.83
CA GLY A 264 -37.26 50.46 -33.08
C GLY A 264 -37.93 50.92 -31.78
N GLU A 265 -38.29 50.03 -30.88
CA GLU A 265 -38.63 50.35 -29.49
C GLU A 265 -37.53 49.86 -28.52
N PRO A 266 -37.09 50.67 -27.54
CA PRO A 266 -36.13 50.22 -26.55
C PRO A 266 -36.73 49.11 -25.66
N LEU A 267 -36.03 47.99 -25.51
CA LEU A 267 -36.47 46.82 -24.73
C LEU A 267 -36.57 47.06 -23.21
N ILE A 268 -36.15 48.23 -22.71
CA ILE A 268 -36.15 48.54 -21.28
C ILE A 268 -36.64 49.99 -21.13
N ASP A 269 -37.87 50.15 -20.65
CA ASP A 269 -38.40 51.44 -20.22
C ASP A 269 -37.72 51.84 -18.89
N PHE A 270 -36.67 52.65 -19.01
CA PHE A 270 -35.94 53.18 -17.86
C PHE A 270 -36.82 54.05 -16.94
N ASP A 271 -37.90 54.64 -17.47
CA ASP A 271 -38.84 55.42 -16.66
C ASP A 271 -39.73 54.51 -15.80
N GLU A 272 -40.09 53.32 -16.29
CA GLU A 272 -40.86 52.33 -15.52
C GLU A 272 -40.04 51.74 -14.37
N ILE A 273 -38.75 51.46 -14.59
CA ILE A 273 -37.84 50.96 -13.56
C ILE A 273 -37.56 52.04 -12.51
N ASN A 274 -37.31 53.29 -12.92
CA ASN A 274 -37.11 54.39 -11.96
C ASN A 274 -38.36 54.61 -11.10
N ARG A 275 -39.57 54.57 -11.70
CA ARG A 275 -40.83 54.69 -10.94
C ARG A 275 -41.03 53.54 -9.97
N SER A 276 -40.68 52.31 -10.36
CA SER A 276 -40.74 51.13 -9.49
C SER A 276 -39.77 51.24 -8.30
N VAL A 277 -38.57 51.77 -8.52
CA VAL A 277 -37.57 51.94 -7.46
C VAL A 277 -37.96 53.06 -6.49
N GLU A 278 -38.51 54.17 -7.00
CA GLU A 278 -39.03 55.26 -6.15
C GLU A 278 -40.24 54.82 -5.31
N ASP A 279 -41.16 54.02 -5.86
CA ASP A 279 -42.29 53.45 -5.14
C ASP A 279 -41.87 52.46 -4.05
N GLU A 280 -40.82 51.66 -4.30
CA GLU A 280 -40.24 50.74 -3.31
C GLU A 280 -39.53 51.50 -2.18
N LEU A 281 -38.80 52.58 -2.51
CA LEU A 281 -38.15 53.47 -1.53
C LEU A 281 -39.16 54.27 -0.69
N ALA A 282 -40.30 54.66 -1.28
CA ALA A 282 -41.38 55.34 -0.56
C ALA A 282 -42.09 54.40 0.43
N LYS A 283 -42.29 53.12 0.05
CA LYS A 283 -42.83 52.07 0.93
C LYS A 283 -41.90 51.75 2.09
N ALA A 284 -40.58 51.71 1.85
CA ALA A 284 -39.59 51.47 2.89
C ALA A 284 -39.53 52.58 3.95
N LYS A 285 -39.92 53.81 3.61
CA LYS A 285 -39.93 54.97 4.52
C LYS A 285 -41.17 55.07 5.42
N GLN A 286 -42.27 54.36 5.14
CA GLN A 286 -43.56 54.55 5.87
C GLN A 286 -43.91 53.47 6.92
N GLY A 287 -43.13 52.40 7.09
CA GLY A 287 -43.47 51.34 8.05
C GLY A 287 -42.89 51.54 9.45
N LYS A 288 -43.72 51.85 10.45
CA LYS A 288 -43.35 51.64 11.88
C LYS A 288 -43.28 50.12 12.19
N PRO A 289 -42.34 49.66 13.03
CA PRO A 289 -42.04 48.24 13.16
C PRO A 289 -42.82 47.58 14.30
N THR A 290 -43.97 46.97 14.01
CA THR A 290 -44.56 45.89 14.83
C THR A 290 -45.64 45.20 14.00
N GLU A 291 -45.74 43.87 14.10
CA GLU A 291 -46.64 42.96 13.34
C GLU A 291 -46.21 42.47 11.93
N LEU A 292 -44.93 42.51 11.55
CA LEU A 292 -44.47 41.87 10.30
C LEU A 292 -43.78 40.49 10.46
N GLU A 293 -43.85 39.84 11.63
CA GLU A 293 -43.08 38.60 11.86
C GLU A 293 -43.85 37.28 11.71
N LYS A 294 -45.19 37.28 11.64
CA LYS A 294 -45.97 36.03 11.49
C LYS A 294 -46.52 35.78 10.08
N SER A 295 -46.74 36.83 9.29
CA SER A 295 -47.23 36.69 7.91
C SER A 295 -46.10 36.39 6.91
N PHE A 296 -44.89 36.93 7.13
CA PHE A 296 -43.72 36.70 6.27
C PHE A 296 -43.21 35.25 6.32
N MET A 297 -43.30 34.59 7.48
CA MET A 297 -42.93 33.19 7.66
C MET A 297 -43.88 32.25 6.89
N ASN A 298 -45.18 32.56 6.85
CA ASN A 298 -46.16 31.78 6.10
C ASN A 298 -46.17 32.09 4.59
N PHE A 299 -45.76 33.30 4.17
CA PHE A 299 -45.64 33.65 2.76
C PHE A 299 -44.42 32.99 2.10
N ARG A 300 -43.26 32.96 2.77
CA ARG A 300 -42.10 32.18 2.31
C ARG A 300 -42.45 30.70 2.19
N MET A 301 -43.03 30.10 3.24
CA MET A 301 -43.40 28.68 3.24
C MET A 301 -44.44 28.31 2.17
N LYS A 302 -45.45 29.16 1.90
CA LYS A 302 -46.42 28.92 0.81
C LYS A 302 -45.81 29.11 -0.58
N LYS A 303 -45.05 30.17 -0.79
CA LYS A 303 -44.38 30.43 -2.08
C LYS A 303 -43.32 29.37 -2.38
N GLU A 304 -42.68 28.83 -1.33
CA GLU A 304 -41.74 27.71 -1.39
C GLU A 304 -42.44 26.37 -1.63
N GLN A 305 -43.62 26.14 -1.03
CA GLN A 305 -44.48 24.97 -1.34
C GLN A 305 -45.08 25.00 -2.76
N GLU A 306 -45.47 26.17 -3.28
CA GLU A 306 -45.95 26.33 -4.66
C GLU A 306 -44.80 26.29 -5.67
N SER A 307 -43.64 26.86 -5.33
CA SER A 307 -42.38 26.71 -6.05
C SER A 307 -41.95 25.24 -6.14
N LEU A 308 -42.10 24.45 -5.06
CA LEU A 308 -41.82 23.01 -5.05
C LEU A 308 -42.78 22.17 -5.93
N LYS A 309 -43.98 22.69 -6.23
CA LYS A 309 -44.95 22.07 -7.15
C LYS A 309 -44.78 22.54 -8.60
N SER A 310 -44.06 23.63 -8.84
CA SER A 310 -43.77 24.15 -10.17
C SER A 310 -42.85 23.18 -10.93
N SER A 311 -43.31 22.72 -12.10
CA SER A 311 -42.59 21.83 -13.04
C SER A 311 -41.11 22.23 -13.22
N THR A 312 -40.84 23.54 -13.25
CA THR A 312 -39.52 24.18 -13.39
C THR A 312 -38.56 23.93 -12.23
N PHE A 313 -39.03 23.82 -10.99
CA PHE A 313 -38.18 23.60 -9.81
C PHE A 313 -37.85 22.12 -9.61
N ILE A 314 -38.75 21.23 -10.05
CA ILE A 314 -38.52 19.78 -10.10
C ILE A 314 -37.51 19.47 -11.21
N THR A 315 -37.64 20.08 -12.39
CA THR A 315 -36.62 20.02 -13.45
C THR A 315 -35.30 20.60 -13.00
N TRP A 316 -35.28 21.76 -12.33
CA TRP A 316 -34.04 22.33 -11.83
C TRP A 316 -33.38 21.48 -10.74
N LYS A 317 -34.14 20.94 -9.76
CA LYS A 317 -33.57 20.05 -8.74
C LYS A 317 -33.05 18.74 -9.33
N ALA A 318 -33.73 18.16 -10.31
CA ALA A 318 -33.27 16.93 -10.93
C ALA A 318 -32.05 17.17 -11.85
N VAL A 319 -32.03 18.28 -12.60
CA VAL A 319 -30.83 18.73 -13.32
C VAL A 319 -29.69 19.02 -12.35
N ALA A 320 -29.96 19.62 -11.18
CA ALA A 320 -28.96 19.85 -10.15
C ALA A 320 -28.41 18.54 -9.58
N VAL A 321 -29.25 17.53 -9.33
CA VAL A 321 -28.81 16.19 -8.88
C VAL A 321 -27.99 15.48 -9.97
N LEU A 322 -28.40 15.55 -11.24
CA LEU A 322 -27.64 14.99 -12.36
C LEU A 322 -26.29 15.69 -12.53
N LYS A 323 -26.27 17.02 -12.42
CA LYS A 323 -25.06 17.84 -12.49
C LYS A 323 -24.16 17.69 -11.27
N GLU A 324 -24.73 17.45 -10.09
CA GLU A 324 -24.00 17.12 -8.86
C GLU A 324 -23.34 15.73 -8.97
N ASN A 325 -24.05 14.74 -9.52
CA ASN A 325 -23.48 13.42 -9.84
C ASN A 325 -22.36 13.50 -10.90
N GLU A 326 -22.53 14.33 -11.93
CA GLU A 326 -21.51 14.58 -12.94
C GLU A 326 -20.30 15.33 -12.35
N MET A 327 -20.55 16.33 -11.50
CA MET A 327 -19.50 17.01 -10.75
C MET A 327 -18.81 16.09 -9.75
N GLU A 328 -19.51 15.14 -9.10
CA GLU A 328 -18.87 14.12 -8.27
C GLU A 328 -17.97 13.21 -9.11
N ARG A 329 -18.42 12.77 -10.31
CA ARG A 329 -17.56 12.02 -11.25
C ARG A 329 -16.34 12.83 -11.68
N ASN A 330 -16.53 14.11 -11.99
CA ASN A 330 -15.45 15.02 -12.40
C ASN A 330 -14.54 15.42 -11.23
N ARG A 331 -15.07 15.48 -10.00
CA ARG A 331 -14.32 15.75 -8.78
C ARG A 331 -13.53 14.52 -8.35
N GLN A 332 -14.05 13.32 -8.58
CA GLN A 332 -13.25 12.09 -8.51
C GLN A 332 -12.15 12.03 -9.59
N MET A 333 -12.37 12.59 -10.79
CA MET A 333 -11.30 12.79 -11.77
C MET A 333 -10.24 13.82 -11.32
N ALA A 334 -10.66 14.92 -10.68
CA ALA A 334 -9.77 16.01 -10.25
C ALA A 334 -8.98 15.67 -8.98
N ILE A 335 -9.56 14.89 -8.06
CA ILE A 335 -8.89 14.40 -6.84
C ILE A 335 -8.22 13.07 -7.17
N GLY A 336 -7.19 13.05 -8.01
CA GLY A 336 -6.07 12.08 -8.05
C GLY A 336 -6.29 10.55 -7.91
N LYS A 337 -7.52 10.03 -7.78
CA LYS A 337 -7.84 8.61 -7.86
C LYS A 337 -7.69 8.27 -9.33
N ALA A 338 -6.49 7.86 -9.71
CA ALA A 338 -6.27 7.24 -10.99
C ALA A 338 -7.39 6.22 -11.23
N ARG A 339 -8.13 6.37 -12.33
CA ARG A 339 -9.16 5.42 -12.74
C ARG A 339 -8.50 4.03 -12.78
N LEU A 340 -8.78 3.21 -11.77
CA LEU A 340 -8.53 1.78 -11.80
C LEU A 340 -9.70 1.16 -12.56
N GLY A 341 -9.39 0.29 -13.51
CA GLY A 341 -10.38 -0.27 -14.43
C GLY A 341 -10.46 0.46 -15.77
N GLY A 342 -11.21 -0.13 -16.70
CA GLY A 342 -11.35 0.31 -18.07
C GLY A 342 -12.05 -0.76 -18.91
N GLU A 343 -12.39 -0.44 -20.16
CA GLU A 343 -12.96 -1.43 -21.06
C GLU A 343 -11.90 -2.48 -21.44
N TRP A 344 -12.21 -3.74 -21.18
CA TRP A 344 -11.39 -4.88 -21.52
C TRP A 344 -12.20 -5.96 -22.23
N GLU A 345 -11.51 -6.72 -23.07
CA GLU A 345 -12.04 -7.83 -23.83
C GLU A 345 -10.97 -8.92 -23.80
N LEU A 346 -11.35 -10.11 -23.33
CA LEU A 346 -10.49 -11.25 -23.10
C LEU A 346 -11.18 -12.52 -23.63
N VAL A 347 -10.42 -13.60 -23.72
CA VAL A 347 -10.93 -14.90 -24.13
C VAL A 347 -11.36 -15.67 -22.88
N ASN A 348 -12.63 -16.06 -22.82
CA ASN A 348 -13.14 -16.89 -21.74
C ASN A 348 -12.71 -18.36 -21.90
N VAL A 349 -12.96 -19.17 -20.87
CA VAL A 349 -12.69 -20.63 -20.87
C VAL A 349 -13.40 -21.42 -21.99
N ALA A 350 -14.41 -20.85 -22.65
CA ALA A 350 -15.13 -21.46 -23.77
C ALA A 350 -14.56 -21.03 -25.14
N GLY A 351 -13.48 -20.24 -25.16
CA GLY A 351 -12.84 -19.74 -26.38
C GLY A 351 -13.58 -18.56 -27.03
N LYS A 352 -14.54 -17.95 -26.32
CA LYS A 352 -15.31 -16.79 -26.79
C LYS A 352 -14.71 -15.49 -26.24
N ALA A 353 -14.62 -14.46 -27.08
CA ALA A 353 -14.32 -13.11 -26.65
C ALA A 353 -15.47 -12.57 -25.78
N GLU A 354 -15.16 -12.22 -24.54
CA GLU A 354 -16.06 -11.64 -23.55
C GLU A 354 -15.32 -10.52 -22.81
N GLY A 355 -16.06 -9.49 -22.41
CA GLY A 355 -15.45 -8.27 -21.87
C GLY A 355 -16.18 -7.68 -20.69
N SER A 356 -15.70 -6.52 -20.25
CA SER A 356 -16.27 -5.80 -19.10
C SER A 356 -17.75 -5.46 -19.28
N LYS A 357 -18.25 -5.33 -20.52
CA LYS A 357 -19.65 -5.00 -20.84
C LYS A 357 -20.63 -6.13 -20.52
N ASP A 358 -20.18 -7.38 -20.61
CA ASP A 358 -21.02 -8.56 -20.33
C ASP A 358 -21.30 -8.74 -18.83
N PHE A 359 -20.56 -8.00 -17.98
CA PHE A 359 -20.71 -8.03 -16.54
C PHE A 359 -21.52 -6.85 -15.96
N LEU A 360 -22.07 -5.98 -16.80
CA LEU A 360 -22.95 -4.91 -16.34
C LEU A 360 -24.21 -5.46 -15.67
N GLY A 361 -24.68 -4.80 -14.62
CA GLY A 361 -25.86 -5.20 -13.85
C GLY A 361 -25.58 -6.18 -12.70
N LYS A 362 -24.33 -6.62 -12.52
CA LYS A 362 -23.91 -7.48 -11.40
C LYS A 362 -22.59 -7.00 -10.81
N TRP A 363 -22.37 -7.29 -9.54
CA TRP A 363 -21.08 -7.03 -8.90
C TRP A 363 -20.04 -8.03 -9.42
N VAL A 364 -18.81 -7.57 -9.59
CA VAL A 364 -17.71 -8.43 -10.07
C VAL A 364 -16.55 -8.34 -9.10
N LEU A 365 -16.03 -9.50 -8.71
CA LEU A 365 -14.81 -9.60 -7.92
C LEU A 365 -13.71 -10.18 -8.82
N ILE A 366 -12.75 -9.34 -9.19
CA ILE A 366 -11.69 -9.69 -10.14
C ILE A 366 -10.41 -10.00 -9.39
N TYR A 367 -9.79 -11.15 -9.69
CA TYR A 367 -8.47 -11.52 -9.21
C TYR A 367 -7.54 -11.80 -10.39
N PHE A 368 -6.33 -11.26 -10.33
CA PHE A 368 -5.28 -11.48 -11.33
C PHE A 368 -4.31 -12.53 -10.78
N GLY A 369 -4.00 -13.55 -11.57
CA GLY A 369 -3.06 -14.61 -11.17
C GLY A 369 -2.63 -15.44 -12.37
N PHE A 370 -2.07 -16.62 -12.14
CA PHE A 370 -1.65 -17.54 -13.20
C PHE A 370 -1.74 -18.99 -12.71
N THR A 371 -1.89 -19.95 -13.62
CA THR A 371 -2.23 -21.34 -13.22
C THR A 371 -1.06 -22.11 -12.57
N ASN A 372 0.17 -21.61 -12.69
CA ASN A 372 1.39 -22.25 -12.14
C ASN A 372 1.84 -21.68 -10.78
N CYS A 373 1.01 -20.89 -10.12
CA CYS A 373 1.39 -20.29 -8.84
C CYS A 373 1.46 -21.37 -7.74
N PRO A 374 2.57 -21.46 -6.97
CA PRO A 374 2.80 -22.58 -6.06
C PRO A 374 1.88 -22.60 -4.81
N ASP A 375 1.48 -21.44 -4.30
CA ASP A 375 0.76 -21.34 -3.02
C ASP A 375 -0.25 -20.17 -2.95
N ILE A 376 0.12 -18.97 -3.37
CA ILE A 376 -0.70 -17.77 -3.11
C ILE A 376 -2.01 -17.69 -3.93
N CYS A 377 -2.00 -18.06 -5.21
CA CYS A 377 -3.22 -17.96 -6.04
C CYS A 377 -4.33 -18.92 -5.62
N PRO A 378 -4.07 -20.20 -5.31
CA PRO A 378 -5.09 -21.10 -4.78
C PRO A 378 -5.79 -20.53 -3.53
N ASP A 379 -5.02 -20.06 -2.55
CA ASP A 379 -5.55 -19.51 -1.29
C ASP A 379 -6.47 -18.31 -1.52
N GLU A 380 -6.10 -17.39 -2.42
CA GLU A 380 -6.91 -16.21 -2.73
C GLU A 380 -8.18 -16.58 -3.53
N ILE A 381 -8.10 -17.54 -4.44
CA ILE A 381 -9.28 -18.00 -5.21
C ILE A 381 -10.28 -18.69 -4.28
N GLU A 382 -9.82 -19.54 -3.36
CA GLU A 382 -10.67 -20.15 -2.34
C GLU A 382 -11.35 -19.09 -1.47
N LYS A 383 -10.60 -18.10 -0.99
CA LYS A 383 -11.14 -16.98 -0.21
C LYS A 383 -12.20 -16.19 -0.98
N MET A 384 -11.99 -15.96 -2.29
CA MET A 384 -12.96 -15.30 -3.15
C MET A 384 -14.25 -16.12 -3.32
N ILE A 385 -14.13 -17.44 -3.46
CA ILE A 385 -15.30 -18.33 -3.55
C ILE A 385 -16.07 -18.35 -2.22
N ASP A 386 -15.36 -18.40 -1.08
CA ASP A 386 -15.98 -18.29 0.24
C ASP A 386 -16.79 -17.01 0.39
N VAL A 387 -16.28 -15.86 -0.08
CA VAL A 387 -17.03 -14.60 -0.08
C VAL A 387 -18.34 -14.74 -0.85
N VAL A 388 -18.30 -15.33 -2.04
CA VAL A 388 -19.47 -15.53 -2.90
C VAL A 388 -20.46 -16.50 -2.26
N ASP A 389 -19.99 -17.58 -1.63
CA ASP A 389 -20.86 -18.58 -1.00
C ASP A 389 -21.50 -18.07 0.30
N ILE A 390 -20.79 -17.25 1.08
CA ILE A 390 -21.37 -16.56 2.24
C ILE A 390 -22.47 -15.59 1.78
N LEU A 391 -22.22 -14.79 0.74
CA LEU A 391 -23.22 -13.85 0.20
C LEU A 391 -24.47 -14.57 -0.32
N ASN A 392 -24.29 -15.72 -1.00
CA ASN A 392 -25.39 -16.54 -1.48
C ASN A 392 -26.18 -17.18 -0.34
N ARG A 393 -25.51 -17.63 0.73
CA ARG A 393 -26.16 -18.27 1.89
C ARG A 393 -26.94 -17.28 2.75
N GLU A 394 -26.44 -16.07 2.91
CA GLU A 394 -27.03 -15.04 3.78
C GLU A 394 -28.16 -14.25 3.10
N GLU A 395 -28.72 -14.76 1.98
CA GLU A 395 -29.86 -14.21 1.23
C GLU A 395 -29.77 -12.71 0.94
N ALA A 396 -28.55 -12.18 0.73
CA ALA A 396 -28.38 -10.76 0.45
C ALA A 396 -28.94 -10.34 -0.93
N ASN A 397 -29.31 -11.30 -1.79
CA ASN A 397 -29.75 -11.09 -3.18
C ASN A 397 -28.84 -10.15 -3.98
N ILE A 398 -27.53 -10.15 -3.67
CA ILE A 398 -26.51 -9.37 -4.37
C ILE A 398 -25.90 -10.29 -5.44
N PRO A 399 -26.20 -10.09 -6.74
CA PRO A 399 -25.60 -10.90 -7.79
C PRO A 399 -24.11 -10.54 -7.90
N ILE A 400 -23.23 -11.45 -7.51
CA ILE A 400 -21.78 -11.30 -7.58
C ILE A 400 -21.14 -12.40 -8.44
N SER A 401 -20.23 -12.03 -9.33
CA SER A 401 -19.47 -12.95 -10.18
C SER A 401 -17.99 -12.93 -9.82
N PRO A 402 -17.40 -14.06 -9.40
CA PRO A 402 -15.96 -14.18 -9.22
C PRO A 402 -15.27 -14.38 -10.58
N VAL A 403 -14.28 -13.55 -10.87
CA VAL A 403 -13.57 -13.49 -12.15
C VAL A 403 -12.07 -13.67 -11.92
N PHE A 404 -11.49 -14.66 -12.58
CA PHE A 404 -10.05 -14.92 -12.60
C PHE A 404 -9.47 -14.51 -13.95
N ILE A 405 -8.46 -13.64 -13.96
CA ILE A 405 -7.76 -13.21 -15.17
C ILE A 405 -6.31 -13.70 -15.10
N SER A 406 -5.89 -14.51 -16.08
CA SER A 406 -4.50 -14.92 -16.20
C SER A 406 -3.60 -13.75 -16.62
N VAL A 407 -2.44 -13.63 -15.96
CA VAL A 407 -1.36 -12.69 -16.33
C VAL A 407 -0.23 -13.34 -17.13
N ASP A 408 -0.28 -14.66 -17.37
CA ASP A 408 0.77 -15.43 -18.08
C ASP A 408 0.22 -16.09 -19.37
N PRO A 409 -0.01 -15.30 -20.44
CA PRO A 409 -0.60 -15.80 -21.68
C PRO A 409 0.31 -16.79 -22.44
N GLU A 410 1.62 -16.88 -22.11
CA GLU A 410 2.54 -17.83 -22.76
C GLU A 410 2.28 -19.28 -22.31
N ARG A 411 1.79 -19.48 -21.08
CA ARG A 411 1.54 -20.82 -20.49
C ARG A 411 0.06 -21.14 -20.27
N ASP A 412 -0.75 -20.11 -20.05
CA ASP A 412 -2.16 -20.25 -19.67
C ASP A 412 -3.08 -20.19 -20.90
N THR A 413 -3.17 -21.31 -21.63
CA THR A 413 -4.18 -21.46 -22.70
C THR A 413 -5.59 -21.53 -22.12
N ALA A 414 -6.61 -21.25 -22.93
CA ALA A 414 -8.01 -21.28 -22.49
C ALA A 414 -8.40 -22.64 -21.89
N GLU A 415 -7.89 -23.75 -22.43
CA GLU A 415 -8.12 -25.09 -21.90
C GLU A 415 -7.48 -25.29 -20.52
N ARG A 416 -6.28 -24.74 -20.30
CA ARG A 416 -5.56 -24.85 -19.02
C ARG A 416 -6.29 -24.05 -17.95
N VAL A 417 -6.68 -22.81 -18.26
CA VAL A 417 -7.48 -21.98 -17.35
C VAL A 417 -8.82 -22.64 -17.05
N ARG A 418 -9.45 -23.30 -18.04
CA ARG A 418 -10.70 -24.05 -17.82
C ARG A 418 -10.53 -25.19 -16.82
N VAL A 419 -9.47 -25.97 -16.94
CA VAL A 419 -9.18 -27.06 -15.98
C VAL A 419 -8.92 -26.49 -14.60
N TYR A 420 -8.07 -25.46 -14.50
CA TYR A 420 -7.74 -24.81 -13.24
C TYR A 420 -8.97 -24.23 -12.53
N CYS A 421 -9.80 -23.45 -13.24
CA CYS A 421 -11.01 -22.89 -12.64
C CYS A 421 -12.02 -23.96 -12.20
N ALA A 422 -12.09 -25.09 -12.91
CA ALA A 422 -12.98 -26.20 -12.59
C ALA A 422 -12.59 -26.94 -11.29
N GLU A 423 -11.33 -26.85 -10.85
CA GLU A 423 -10.88 -27.44 -9.58
C GLU A 423 -11.44 -26.70 -8.35
N PHE A 424 -11.65 -25.38 -8.47
CA PHE A 424 -12.14 -24.56 -7.36
C PHE A 424 -13.66 -24.47 -7.29
N SER A 425 -14.31 -23.96 -8.35
CA SER A 425 -15.78 -23.79 -8.35
C SER A 425 -16.33 -23.59 -9.76
N PRO A 426 -17.49 -24.19 -10.10
CA PRO A 426 -18.16 -23.96 -11.37
C PRO A 426 -18.68 -22.52 -11.55
N LYS A 427 -18.72 -21.72 -10.48
CA LYS A 427 -19.11 -20.30 -10.53
C LYS A 427 -17.96 -19.38 -10.96
N LEU A 428 -16.72 -19.86 -10.93
CA LEU A 428 -15.53 -19.08 -11.23
C LEU A 428 -15.39 -18.86 -12.75
N CYS A 429 -15.45 -17.60 -13.16
CA CYS A 429 -15.28 -17.23 -14.56
C CYS A 429 -13.79 -16.99 -14.86
N GLY A 430 -13.16 -17.90 -15.60
CA GLY A 430 -11.76 -17.78 -16.02
C GLY A 430 -11.59 -17.04 -17.35
N PHE A 431 -10.57 -16.20 -17.43
CA PHE A 431 -10.19 -15.45 -18.62
C PHE A 431 -8.68 -15.54 -18.87
N THR A 432 -8.33 -15.62 -20.15
CA THR A 432 -6.98 -15.50 -20.69
C THR A 432 -7.03 -14.63 -21.95
N GLY A 433 -5.91 -14.42 -22.64
CA GLY A 433 -5.90 -13.68 -23.90
C GLY A 433 -4.51 -13.55 -24.49
N ASP A 434 -4.40 -12.76 -25.56
CA ASP A 434 -3.12 -12.45 -26.17
C ASP A 434 -2.28 -11.53 -25.27
N LYS A 435 -0.96 -11.53 -25.46
CA LYS A 435 -0.02 -10.70 -24.68
C LYS A 435 -0.40 -9.21 -24.68
N GLU A 436 -0.91 -8.71 -25.80
CA GLU A 436 -1.40 -7.32 -25.91
C GLU A 436 -2.69 -7.08 -25.11
N GLN A 437 -3.63 -8.04 -25.14
CA GLN A 437 -4.89 -7.94 -24.39
C GLN A 437 -4.60 -7.96 -22.90
N VAL A 438 -3.80 -8.92 -22.42
CA VAL A 438 -3.41 -9.04 -21.01
C VAL A 438 -2.64 -7.80 -20.55
N ALA A 439 -1.70 -7.27 -21.36
CA ALA A 439 -0.98 -6.03 -21.05
C ALA A 439 -1.92 -4.82 -20.94
N LYS A 440 -2.94 -4.72 -21.79
CA LYS A 440 -3.94 -3.65 -21.75
C LYS A 440 -4.76 -3.72 -20.45
N VAL A 441 -5.24 -4.91 -20.08
CA VAL A 441 -6.03 -5.10 -18.84
C VAL A 441 -5.19 -4.87 -17.60
N THR A 442 -4.02 -5.50 -17.50
CA THR A 442 -3.12 -5.31 -16.34
C THR A 442 -2.73 -3.84 -16.17
N LYS A 443 -2.51 -3.10 -17.26
CA LYS A 443 -2.25 -1.64 -17.20
C LYS A 443 -3.47 -0.84 -16.74
N ALA A 444 -4.68 -1.18 -17.19
CA ALA A 444 -5.92 -0.51 -16.78
C ALA A 444 -6.20 -0.68 -15.28
N PHE A 445 -5.88 -1.86 -14.73
CA PHE A 445 -6.01 -2.17 -13.30
C PHE A 445 -4.74 -1.87 -12.49
N ARG A 446 -3.67 -1.36 -13.13
CA ARG A 446 -2.35 -1.10 -12.55
C ARG A 446 -1.77 -2.32 -11.80
N VAL A 447 -2.04 -3.50 -12.33
CA VAL A 447 -1.53 -4.77 -11.82
C VAL A 447 -0.07 -4.89 -12.26
N TYR A 448 0.83 -4.89 -11.28
CA TYR A 448 2.22 -5.21 -11.53
C TYR A 448 2.33 -6.71 -11.80
N HIS A 449 3.01 -7.06 -12.89
CA HIS A 449 3.44 -8.43 -13.18
C HIS A 449 4.87 -8.41 -13.74
N SER A 450 5.70 -9.38 -13.37
CA SER A 450 7.06 -9.52 -13.87
C SER A 450 7.44 -10.98 -14.05
N GLU A 451 7.99 -11.33 -15.22
CA GLU A 451 8.58 -12.65 -15.45
C GLU A 451 9.92 -12.75 -14.68
N GLY A 452 10.06 -13.77 -13.83
CA GLY A 452 11.30 -14.07 -13.11
C GLY A 452 12.39 -14.67 -14.02
N PRO A 453 13.63 -14.84 -13.51
CA PRO A 453 14.74 -15.35 -14.30
C PRO A 453 14.50 -16.79 -14.77
N ARG A 454 14.53 -17.01 -16.08
CA ARG A 454 14.34 -18.34 -16.69
C ARG A 454 15.50 -19.28 -16.35
N THR A 455 15.19 -20.47 -15.84
CA THR A 455 16.21 -21.49 -15.55
C THR A 455 16.57 -22.28 -16.82
N LYS A 456 17.87 -22.32 -17.19
CA LYS A 456 18.36 -22.97 -18.44
C LYS A 456 18.06 -24.47 -18.59
N ARG A 457 17.58 -25.14 -17.54
CA ARG A 457 17.44 -26.60 -17.48
C ARG A 457 16.00 -27.10 -17.61
N THR A 458 15.01 -26.25 -17.32
CA THR A 458 13.59 -26.62 -17.26
C THR A 458 12.65 -25.59 -17.91
N ASP A 459 13.17 -24.49 -18.46
CA ASP A 459 12.40 -23.33 -18.96
C ASP A 459 11.31 -22.90 -17.99
N ASP A 460 11.50 -23.14 -16.68
CA ASP A 460 10.55 -22.80 -15.64
C ASP A 460 10.87 -21.42 -15.08
N TYR A 461 9.87 -20.55 -14.99
CA TYR A 461 9.94 -19.21 -14.42
C TYR A 461 8.72 -18.96 -13.54
N ILE A 462 8.92 -18.14 -12.51
CA ILE A 462 7.86 -17.67 -11.63
C ILE A 462 7.48 -16.27 -12.09
N VAL A 463 6.18 -15.97 -12.13
CA VAL A 463 5.68 -14.62 -12.39
C VAL A 463 5.38 -13.98 -11.05
N ASP A 464 6.01 -12.85 -10.75
CA ASP A 464 5.59 -12.00 -9.65
C ASP A 464 4.33 -11.26 -10.08
N HIS A 465 3.22 -11.36 -9.34
CA HIS A 465 1.99 -10.63 -9.63
C HIS A 465 1.37 -9.99 -8.38
N THR A 466 0.48 -9.02 -8.59
CA THR A 466 -0.21 -8.31 -7.50
C THR A 466 -1.29 -9.19 -6.87
N VAL A 467 -1.22 -9.39 -5.55
CA VAL A 467 -2.14 -10.26 -4.78
C VAL A 467 -3.32 -9.46 -4.18
N ILE A 468 -4.12 -8.85 -5.06
CA ILE A 468 -5.25 -8.00 -4.67
C ILE A 468 -6.49 -8.40 -5.45
N MET A 469 -7.64 -8.47 -4.77
CA MET A 469 -8.96 -8.61 -5.38
C MET A 469 -9.58 -7.23 -5.62
N TYR A 470 -10.16 -7.01 -6.79
CA TYR A 470 -10.80 -5.75 -7.18
C TYR A 470 -12.32 -5.91 -7.21
N LEU A 471 -13.05 -5.04 -6.52
CA LEU A 471 -14.50 -4.98 -6.54
C LEU A 471 -14.99 -3.96 -7.56
N ILE A 472 -15.75 -4.43 -8.53
CA ILE A 472 -16.39 -3.64 -9.58
C ILE A 472 -17.90 -3.60 -9.33
N ASP A 473 -18.46 -2.40 -9.44
CA ASP A 473 -19.90 -2.18 -9.28
C ASP A 473 -20.69 -2.60 -10.54
N PRO A 474 -22.03 -2.69 -10.46
CA PRO A 474 -22.88 -3.05 -11.60
C PRO A 474 -22.82 -2.06 -12.78
N ASP A 475 -22.32 -0.84 -12.58
CA ASP A 475 -22.12 0.15 -13.64
C ASP A 475 -20.74 0.01 -14.32
N GLY A 476 -19.92 -0.96 -13.89
CA GLY A 476 -18.60 -1.25 -14.44
C GLY A 476 -17.47 -0.37 -13.88
N ASN A 477 -17.72 0.38 -12.79
CA ASN A 477 -16.72 1.24 -12.16
C ASN A 477 -16.02 0.52 -11.01
N PHE A 478 -14.74 0.85 -10.82
CA PHE A 478 -13.98 0.39 -9.67
C PHE A 478 -14.51 1.00 -8.39
N HIS A 479 -14.84 0.15 -7.42
CA HIS A 479 -15.41 0.56 -6.14
C HIS A 479 -14.41 0.41 -4.99
N ASP A 480 -13.77 -0.75 -4.85
CA ASP A 480 -12.85 -1.05 -3.74
C ASP A 480 -11.85 -2.17 -4.09
N TYR A 481 -10.85 -2.40 -3.23
CA TYR A 481 -9.87 -3.48 -3.37
C TYR A 481 -9.55 -4.17 -2.04
N TYR A 482 -9.22 -5.47 -2.10
CA TYR A 482 -8.96 -6.30 -0.92
C TYR A 482 -7.63 -7.04 -1.08
N GLY A 483 -6.70 -6.82 -0.14
CA GLY A 483 -5.43 -7.55 -0.08
C GLY A 483 -5.49 -8.79 0.83
N GLN A 484 -4.36 -9.49 0.93
CA GLN A 484 -4.21 -10.73 1.72
C GLN A 484 -4.64 -10.60 3.20
N ASN A 485 -4.45 -9.43 3.81
CA ASN A 485 -4.75 -9.21 5.23
C ASN A 485 -6.25 -9.25 5.59
N ARG A 486 -7.15 -9.27 4.59
CA ARG A 486 -8.60 -9.28 4.80
C ARG A 486 -9.17 -10.69 4.79
N ARG A 487 -9.97 -11.03 5.80
CA ARG A 487 -10.70 -12.31 5.87
C ARG A 487 -11.99 -12.27 5.05
N ALA A 488 -12.46 -13.42 4.56
CA ALA A 488 -13.68 -13.51 3.74
C ALA A 488 -14.90 -12.80 4.36
N ARG A 489 -15.17 -13.00 5.66
CA ARG A 489 -16.29 -12.32 6.35
C ARG A 489 -16.17 -10.80 6.38
N GLU A 490 -14.97 -10.24 6.48
CA GLU A 490 -14.78 -8.79 6.46
C GLU A 490 -15.13 -8.24 5.07
N ILE A 491 -14.68 -8.93 4.02
CA ILE A 491 -14.96 -8.58 2.63
C ILE A 491 -16.48 -8.61 2.39
N VAL A 492 -17.17 -9.66 2.85
CA VAL A 492 -18.64 -9.77 2.78
C VAL A 492 -19.34 -8.59 3.43
N ASN A 493 -18.94 -8.20 4.65
CA ASN A 493 -19.55 -7.08 5.36
C ASN A 493 -19.39 -5.76 4.60
N VAL A 494 -18.19 -5.53 4.04
CA VAL A 494 -17.93 -4.34 3.22
C VAL A 494 -18.79 -4.37 1.96
N ILE A 495 -18.83 -5.49 1.23
CA ILE A 495 -19.65 -5.64 0.01
C ILE A 495 -21.12 -5.36 0.31
N LYS A 496 -21.67 -5.85 1.41
CA LYS A 496 -23.06 -5.56 1.82
C LYS A 496 -23.32 -4.08 2.02
N ILE A 497 -22.45 -3.38 2.74
CA ILE A 497 -22.57 -1.94 2.96
C ILE A 497 -22.51 -1.20 1.62
N LYS A 498 -21.58 -1.59 0.74
CA LYS A 498 -21.42 -0.97 -0.58
C LYS A 498 -22.59 -1.23 -1.51
N ALA A 499 -23.14 -2.43 -1.51
CA ALA A 499 -24.35 -2.76 -2.25
C ALA A 499 -25.55 -1.91 -1.77
N MET A 500 -25.73 -1.76 -0.45
CA MET A 500 -26.79 -0.92 0.12
C MET A 500 -26.63 0.56 -0.26
N GLU A 501 -25.40 1.10 -0.21
CA GLU A 501 -25.08 2.48 -0.64
C GLU A 501 -25.39 2.69 -2.12
N TRP A 502 -24.95 1.76 -2.97
CA TRP A 502 -25.17 1.81 -4.42
C TRP A 502 -26.67 1.77 -4.77
N GLU A 503 -27.42 0.85 -4.16
CA GLU A 503 -28.87 0.78 -4.35
C GLU A 503 -29.60 2.03 -3.86
N ALA A 504 -29.18 2.60 -2.73
CA ALA A 504 -29.76 3.84 -2.22
C ALA A 504 -29.53 5.01 -3.19
N LYS A 505 -28.33 5.10 -3.78
CA LYS A 505 -28.00 6.10 -4.80
C LYS A 505 -28.86 5.92 -6.06
N LYS A 506 -28.95 4.70 -6.59
CA LYS A 506 -29.82 4.39 -7.75
C LYS A 506 -31.30 4.64 -7.47
N ARG A 507 -31.82 4.26 -6.30
CA ARG A 507 -33.20 4.56 -5.90
C ARG A 507 -33.49 6.06 -5.86
N LYS A 508 -32.54 6.88 -5.36
CA LYS A 508 -32.66 8.34 -5.34
C LYS A 508 -32.69 8.90 -6.76
N GLU A 509 -31.81 8.44 -7.64
CA GLU A 509 -31.79 8.83 -9.06
C GLU A 509 -33.09 8.44 -9.78
N GLN A 510 -33.54 7.20 -9.61
CA GLN A 510 -34.77 6.68 -10.21
C GLN A 510 -36.01 7.41 -9.69
N PHE A 511 -36.04 7.76 -8.39
CA PHE A 511 -37.10 8.56 -7.79
C PHE A 511 -37.20 9.95 -8.43
N TRP A 512 -36.07 10.61 -8.66
CA TRP A 512 -36.05 11.91 -9.35
C TRP A 512 -36.42 11.80 -10.83
N LEU A 513 -35.95 10.77 -11.54
CA LEU A 513 -36.32 10.50 -12.93
C LEU A 513 -37.82 10.22 -13.10
N ASN A 514 -38.40 9.37 -12.24
CA ASN A 514 -39.83 9.09 -12.27
C ASN A 514 -40.67 10.33 -11.93
N LYS A 515 -40.16 11.23 -11.08
CA LYS A 515 -40.85 12.49 -10.75
C LYS A 515 -40.77 13.52 -11.87
N LEU A 516 -39.75 13.45 -12.73
CA LEU A 516 -39.60 14.29 -13.93
C LEU A 516 -40.45 13.80 -15.11
N PHE A 517 -40.51 12.49 -15.33
CA PHE A 517 -41.07 11.89 -16.54
C PHE A 517 -42.33 11.05 -16.30
N GLY A 518 -42.84 11.02 -15.06
CA GLY A 518 -43.98 10.20 -14.62
C GLY A 518 -45.36 10.61 -15.15
N GLY A 519 -45.42 11.36 -16.25
CA GLY A 519 -46.66 11.73 -16.94
C GLY A 519 -46.68 11.37 -18.42
N VAL A 520 -45.68 10.64 -18.95
CA VAL A 520 -45.62 10.29 -20.38
C VAL A 520 -45.62 8.77 -20.55
N ASP A 521 -46.73 8.25 -21.08
CA ASP A 521 -46.94 6.86 -21.46
C ASP A 521 -46.19 6.58 -22.77
N GLY A 522 -45.11 5.79 -22.70
CA GLY A 522 -44.34 5.36 -23.87
C GLY A 522 -42.88 5.08 -23.54
N GLU A 523 -42.51 3.80 -23.51
CA GLU A 523 -41.14 3.33 -23.24
C GLU A 523 -40.12 3.78 -24.30
N GLU A 524 -40.60 4.08 -25.51
CA GLU A 524 -39.81 4.51 -26.66
C GLU A 524 -39.49 6.02 -26.61
N GLN A 525 -40.43 6.86 -26.16
CA GLN A 525 -40.23 8.30 -25.98
C GLN A 525 -39.34 8.63 -24.77
N LYS A 526 -39.30 7.76 -23.75
CA LYS A 526 -38.34 7.87 -22.64
C LYS A 526 -36.88 7.66 -23.08
N LYS A 527 -36.64 6.78 -24.06
CA LYS A 527 -35.31 6.58 -24.66
C LYS A 527 -34.90 7.77 -25.54
N GLU A 528 -35.84 8.35 -26.29
CA GLU A 528 -35.60 9.55 -27.10
C GLU A 528 -35.34 10.79 -26.24
N ALA A 529 -36.09 11.00 -25.16
CA ALA A 529 -35.89 12.11 -24.23
C ALA A 529 -34.53 12.03 -23.50
N ALA A 530 -34.07 10.82 -23.15
CA ALA A 530 -32.75 10.58 -22.58
C ALA A 530 -31.61 10.84 -23.60
N ALA A 531 -31.82 10.49 -24.88
CA ALA A 531 -30.87 10.77 -25.95
C ALA A 531 -30.76 12.29 -26.25
N VAL A 532 -31.87 13.03 -26.19
CA VAL A 532 -31.91 14.49 -26.39
C VAL A 532 -31.23 15.23 -25.23
N THR A 533 -31.36 14.76 -23.98
CA THR A 533 -30.64 15.34 -22.83
C THR A 533 -29.14 15.06 -22.89
N THR A 534 -28.74 13.87 -23.35
CA THR A 534 -27.32 13.54 -23.56
C THR A 534 -26.68 14.41 -24.65
N LYS A 535 -27.46 14.84 -25.67
CA LYS A 535 -27.00 15.71 -26.75
C LYS A 535 -27.00 17.21 -26.39
N ALA A 536 -27.73 17.61 -25.35
CA ALA A 536 -27.72 18.96 -24.79
C ALA A 536 -26.65 19.15 -23.69
N MET A 537 -26.04 18.06 -23.23
CA MET A 537 -24.97 18.03 -22.22
C MET A 537 -23.55 17.90 -22.83
N ALA A 538 -23.44 17.65 -24.14
CA ALA A 538 -22.20 17.78 -24.92
C ALA A 538 -22.11 19.17 -25.54
#